data_AF-A0A6L4A7W4-F1
#
_entry.id   AF-A0A6L4A7W4-F1
#
_cell.length_a   1.000
_cell.length_b   1.000
_cell.length_c   1.000
_cell.angle_alpha   90.00
_cell.angle_beta   90.00
_cell.angle_gamma   90.00
#
_symmetry.space_group_name_H-M   'P 1'
#
loop_
_entity.id
_entity.type
_entity.pdbx_description
1 polymer ?
#
loop_
_entity_poly.entity_id
_entity_poly.type
_entity_poly.pdbx_seq_one_letter_code
_entity_poly.pdbx_strand_id
1 'polypeptide(L)'
;MKSEDSAVPESFEQEVRECLAHLYDFTAMQSDPLVHKLAPHLSGLERIQTARKILIETIERLNEAERANLQSRQSRLYNILLLRYIEEHSTPTVLQQLALSERQYYRELQRAIWILSQLLWEHIAHTQGGLEPTHSGSISVQSEIERAYQLASAVETNLATFIATVLHSIGPLAEQHGVIVQSDVADPAIIVNI
;
A
#
# COMPACT_ATOMS: atom_id res chain seq x y z
N MET A 1 -24.06 -26.29 -7.75
CA MET A 1 -23.54 -25.40 -8.81
C MET A 1 -22.25 -24.79 -8.33
N LYS A 2 -21.18 -24.98 -9.10
CA LYS A 2 -19.82 -24.54 -8.80
C LYS A 2 -19.76 -23.05 -9.18
N SER A 3 -19.58 -22.16 -8.21
CA SER A 3 -19.35 -20.75 -8.48
C SER A 3 -18.08 -20.64 -9.32
N GLU A 4 -18.21 -20.15 -10.55
CA GLU A 4 -17.08 -19.79 -11.39
C GLU A 4 -16.40 -18.59 -10.70
N ASP A 5 -15.26 -18.88 -10.08
CA ASP A 5 -14.31 -17.91 -9.55
C ASP A 5 -14.12 -16.78 -10.57
N SER A 6 -14.20 -15.54 -10.09
CA SER A 6 -13.78 -14.36 -10.85
C SER A 6 -12.26 -14.46 -11.07
N ALA A 7 -11.86 -15.23 -12.09
CA ALA A 7 -10.47 -15.54 -12.36
C ALA A 7 -9.81 -14.33 -13.02
N VAL A 8 -8.98 -13.61 -12.27
CA VAL A 8 -8.04 -12.64 -12.83
C VAL A 8 -7.26 -13.31 -13.97
N PRO A 9 -7.20 -12.70 -15.17
CA PRO A 9 -6.43 -13.26 -16.28
C PRO A 9 -4.95 -13.40 -15.90
N GLU A 10 -4.29 -14.51 -16.25
CA GLU A 10 -2.84 -14.68 -16.01
C GLU A 10 -2.00 -13.55 -16.61
N SER A 11 -2.45 -12.98 -17.72
CA SER A 11 -1.84 -11.80 -18.34
C SER A 11 -1.81 -10.60 -17.41
N PHE A 12 -2.83 -10.43 -16.57
CA PHE A 12 -2.90 -9.32 -15.62
C PHE A 12 -1.92 -9.52 -14.45
N GLU A 13 -1.74 -10.74 -13.95
CA GLU A 13 -0.70 -11.01 -12.94
C GLU A 13 0.70 -10.69 -13.46
N GLN A 14 0.96 -10.97 -14.73
CA GLN A 14 2.22 -10.60 -15.37
C GLN A 14 2.37 -9.08 -15.49
N GLU A 15 1.33 -8.35 -15.90
CA GLU A 15 1.33 -6.88 -15.89
C GLU A 15 1.62 -6.31 -14.49
N VAL A 16 1.00 -6.86 -13.44
CA VAL A 16 1.27 -6.45 -12.05
C VAL A 16 2.73 -6.70 -11.67
N ARG A 17 3.27 -7.88 -12.01
CA ARG A 17 4.68 -8.22 -11.72
C ARG A 17 5.65 -7.27 -12.42
N GLU A 18 5.40 -6.96 -13.69
CA GLU A 18 6.23 -6.04 -14.49
C GLU A 18 6.13 -4.61 -13.96
N CYS A 19 4.93 -4.16 -13.64
CA CYS A 19 4.72 -2.82 -13.08
C CYS A 19 5.42 -2.65 -11.73
N LEU A 20 5.34 -3.64 -10.85
CA LEU A 20 6.04 -3.65 -9.56
C LEU A 20 7.57 -3.62 -9.73
N ALA A 21 8.11 -4.34 -10.72
CA ALA A 21 9.55 -4.35 -10.98
C ALA A 21 10.08 -2.97 -11.43
N HIS A 22 9.21 -2.13 -11.98
CA HIS A 22 9.52 -0.79 -12.45
C HIS A 22 8.86 0.31 -11.62
N LEU A 23 8.48 0.03 -10.36
CA LEU A 23 7.70 0.94 -9.50
C LEU A 23 8.30 2.35 -9.33
N TYR A 24 9.61 2.48 -9.50
CA TYR A 24 10.35 3.74 -9.39
C TYR A 24 10.95 4.23 -10.73
N ASP A 25 10.78 3.48 -11.82
CA ASP A 25 11.20 3.90 -13.16
C ASP A 25 10.03 4.58 -13.89
N PHE A 26 10.00 5.92 -13.80
CA PHE A 26 8.98 6.74 -14.45
C PHE A 26 8.87 6.52 -15.97
N THR A 27 9.98 6.21 -16.64
CA THR A 27 10.01 6.04 -18.09
C THR A 27 9.33 4.73 -18.48
N ALA A 28 9.66 3.66 -17.76
CA ALA A 28 9.03 2.35 -17.95
C ALA A 28 7.55 2.38 -17.57
N MET A 29 7.20 3.00 -16.42
CA MET A 29 5.80 3.08 -15.96
C MET A 29 4.89 3.87 -16.89
N GLN A 30 5.42 4.87 -17.62
CA GLN A 30 4.60 5.69 -18.52
C GLN A 30 3.92 4.83 -19.62
N SER A 31 4.60 3.80 -20.10
CA SER A 31 4.10 2.92 -21.18
C SER A 31 3.40 1.67 -20.66
N ASP A 32 3.34 1.49 -19.34
CA ASP A 32 2.82 0.28 -18.71
C ASP A 32 1.28 0.18 -18.84
N PRO A 33 0.73 -0.94 -19.37
CA PRO A 33 -0.71 -1.13 -19.47
C PRO A 33 -1.46 -1.04 -18.15
N LEU A 34 -0.86 -1.50 -17.05
CA LEU A 34 -1.48 -1.47 -15.72
C LEU A 34 -1.65 -0.03 -15.23
N VAL A 35 -0.67 0.83 -15.47
CA VAL A 35 -0.74 2.27 -15.11
C VAL A 35 -1.93 2.95 -15.79
N HIS A 36 -2.22 2.57 -17.04
CA HIS A 36 -3.39 3.07 -17.77
C HIS A 36 -4.71 2.53 -17.21
N LYS A 37 -4.75 1.28 -16.76
CA LYS A 37 -5.94 0.66 -16.16
C LYS A 37 -6.27 1.23 -14.77
N LEU A 38 -5.24 1.54 -13.97
CA LEU A 38 -5.39 2.06 -12.61
C LEU A 38 -5.79 3.55 -12.57
N ALA A 39 -5.33 4.34 -13.54
CA ALA A 39 -5.60 5.78 -13.59
C ALA A 39 -6.01 6.24 -15.00
N PRO A 40 -7.15 5.73 -15.54
CA PRO A 40 -7.53 5.93 -16.93
C PRO A 40 -7.84 7.40 -17.28
N HIS A 41 -8.30 8.19 -16.30
CA HIS A 41 -8.69 9.59 -16.49
C HIS A 41 -7.55 10.59 -16.32
N LEU A 42 -6.39 10.15 -15.82
CA LEU A 42 -5.23 11.01 -15.61
C LEU A 42 -4.27 10.92 -16.79
N SER A 43 -3.29 11.81 -16.87
CA SER A 43 -2.25 11.78 -17.91
C SER A 43 -0.87 12.18 -17.37
N GLY A 44 0.17 11.90 -18.14
CA GLY A 44 1.54 12.29 -17.80
C GLY A 44 1.99 11.79 -16.42
N LEU A 45 2.66 12.68 -15.67
CA LEU A 45 3.23 12.37 -14.36
C LEU A 45 2.16 12.06 -13.30
N GLU A 46 1.01 12.74 -13.35
CA GLU A 46 -0.09 12.53 -12.38
C GLU A 46 -0.67 11.11 -12.47
N ARG A 47 -0.75 10.54 -13.68
CA ARG A 47 -1.16 9.15 -13.87
C ARG A 47 -0.20 8.19 -13.19
N ILE A 48 1.10 8.38 -13.41
CA ILE A 48 2.15 7.51 -12.86
C ILE A 48 2.15 7.58 -11.34
N GLN A 49 2.08 8.80 -10.77
CA GLN A 49 2.04 9.01 -9.32
C GLN A 49 0.80 8.38 -8.69
N THR A 50 -0.37 8.55 -9.31
CA THR A 50 -1.63 7.95 -8.82
C THR A 50 -1.58 6.43 -8.90
N ALA A 51 -1.15 5.85 -10.02
CA ALA A 51 -1.01 4.41 -10.15
C ALA A 51 -0.03 3.83 -9.13
N ARG A 52 1.11 4.48 -8.93
CA ARG A 52 2.08 4.10 -7.89
C ARG A 52 1.49 4.17 -6.49
N LYS A 53 0.75 5.24 -6.18
CA LYS A 53 0.06 5.40 -4.90
C LYS A 53 -0.92 4.24 -4.68
N ILE A 54 -1.76 3.92 -5.66
CA ILE A 54 -2.71 2.80 -5.59
C ILE A 54 -1.99 1.48 -5.35
N LEU A 55 -0.87 1.20 -6.05
CA LEU A 55 -0.07 -0.01 -5.85
C LEU A 55 0.46 -0.12 -4.41
N ILE A 56 1.07 0.95 -3.89
CA ILE A 56 1.63 0.99 -2.54
C ILE A 56 0.51 0.82 -1.50
N GLU A 57 -0.59 1.57 -1.61
CA GLU A 57 -1.72 1.45 -0.70
C GLU A 57 -2.34 0.04 -0.72
N THR A 58 -2.39 -0.60 -1.90
CA THR A 58 -2.91 -1.96 -2.00
C THR A 58 -1.97 -2.97 -1.34
N ILE A 59 -0.65 -2.77 -1.44
CA ILE A 59 0.33 -3.59 -0.69
C ILE A 59 0.15 -3.36 0.81
N GLU A 60 0.00 -2.12 1.27
CA GLU A 60 -0.21 -1.79 2.69
C GLU A 60 -1.51 -2.39 3.25
N ARG A 61 -2.58 -2.47 2.46
CA ARG A 61 -3.83 -3.15 2.85
C ARG A 61 -3.64 -4.63 3.15
N LEU A 62 -2.66 -5.30 2.55
CA LEU A 62 -2.32 -6.69 2.88
C LEU A 62 -1.85 -6.84 4.33
N ASN A 63 -1.23 -5.81 4.90
CA ASN A 63 -0.81 -5.77 6.30
C ASN A 63 -2.00 -5.51 7.24
N GLU A 64 -2.93 -4.63 6.87
CA GLU A 64 -4.09 -4.31 7.73
C GLU A 64 -5.07 -5.50 7.83
N ALA A 65 -5.26 -6.26 6.75
CA ALA A 65 -6.02 -7.50 6.77
C ALA A 65 -5.43 -8.56 7.74
N GLU A 66 -4.11 -8.52 7.95
CA GLU A 66 -3.39 -9.36 8.91
C GLU A 66 -3.59 -8.88 10.35
N ARG A 67 -3.57 -7.57 10.62
CA ARG A 67 -3.83 -7.04 11.97
C ARG A 67 -5.20 -7.43 12.49
N ALA A 68 -6.19 -7.51 11.61
CA ALA A 68 -7.53 -8.00 11.92
C ALA A 68 -7.60 -9.53 12.13
N ASN A 69 -6.71 -10.29 11.49
CA ASN A 69 -6.68 -11.75 11.52
C ASN A 69 -5.27 -12.23 11.88
N LEU A 70 -4.97 -12.44 13.15
CA LEU A 70 -3.68 -12.90 13.75
C LEU A 70 -3.04 -14.13 13.05
N GLN A 71 -2.61 -14.00 11.80
CA GLN A 71 -2.16 -15.06 10.91
C GLN A 71 -0.79 -14.69 10.35
N SER A 72 0.26 -15.26 10.94
CA SER A 72 1.69 -15.05 10.58
C SER A 72 2.05 -15.22 9.09
N ARG A 73 1.17 -15.84 8.28
CA ARG A 73 1.41 -16.10 6.86
C ARG A 73 1.12 -14.90 5.97
N GLN A 74 0.14 -14.06 6.29
CA GLN A 74 -0.17 -12.86 5.50
C GLN A 74 0.90 -11.78 5.70
N SER A 75 1.45 -11.66 6.92
CA SER A 75 2.64 -10.85 7.21
C SER A 75 3.78 -11.12 6.25
N ARG A 76 4.03 -12.39 5.97
CA ARG A 76 5.16 -12.80 5.13
C ARG A 76 4.98 -12.36 3.68
N LEU A 77 3.76 -12.37 3.15
CA LEU A 77 3.47 -11.91 1.79
C LEU A 77 3.68 -10.40 1.67
N TYR A 78 3.14 -9.64 2.62
CA TYR A 78 3.37 -8.21 2.73
C TYR A 78 4.87 -7.88 2.82
N ASN A 79 5.58 -8.52 3.74
CA ASN A 79 7.02 -8.27 3.94
C ASN A 79 7.85 -8.62 2.69
N ILE A 80 7.49 -9.67 1.93
CA ILE A 80 8.16 -9.94 0.65
C ILE A 80 7.96 -8.78 -0.33
N LEU A 81 6.74 -8.28 -0.49
CA LEU A 81 6.43 -7.18 -1.42
C LEU A 81 7.08 -5.86 -0.98
N LEU A 82 7.00 -5.55 0.32
CA LEU A 82 7.61 -4.38 0.93
C LEU A 82 9.13 -4.38 0.69
N LEU A 83 9.83 -5.41 1.16
CA LEU A 83 11.29 -5.47 1.07
C LEU A 83 11.74 -5.50 -0.39
N ARG A 84 11.08 -6.31 -1.25
CA ARG A 84 11.53 -6.51 -2.63
C ARG A 84 11.26 -5.30 -3.54
N TYR A 85 10.08 -4.70 -3.43
CA TYR A 85 9.60 -3.72 -4.41
C TYR A 85 9.52 -2.30 -3.87
N ILE A 86 9.16 -2.11 -2.60
CA ILE A 86 9.04 -0.76 -2.02
C ILE A 86 10.40 -0.28 -1.51
N GLU A 87 11.12 -1.14 -0.79
CA GLU A 87 12.46 -0.84 -0.25
C GLU A 87 13.60 -1.22 -1.22
N GLU A 88 13.27 -1.75 -2.40
CA GLU A 88 14.19 -2.12 -3.48
C GLU A 88 15.33 -3.08 -3.06
N HIS A 89 15.13 -3.90 -2.01
CA HIS A 89 16.12 -4.89 -1.62
C HIS A 89 16.31 -5.97 -2.68
N SER A 90 17.55 -6.43 -2.81
CA SER A 90 17.89 -7.54 -3.70
C SER A 90 17.29 -8.86 -3.17
N THR A 91 16.95 -9.78 -4.07
CA THR A 91 16.47 -11.13 -3.70
C THR A 91 17.29 -11.82 -2.60
N PRO A 92 18.65 -11.87 -2.66
CA PRO A 92 19.44 -12.50 -1.60
C PRO A 92 19.31 -11.78 -0.24
N THR A 93 19.18 -10.45 -0.23
CA THR A 93 18.93 -9.68 1.00
C THR A 93 17.58 -10.03 1.60
N VAL A 94 16.52 -10.10 0.78
CA VAL A 94 15.16 -10.45 1.23
C VAL A 94 15.12 -11.87 1.81
N LEU A 95 15.76 -12.84 1.13
CA LEU A 95 15.87 -14.22 1.61
C LEU A 95 16.51 -14.29 2.99
N GLN A 96 17.61 -13.55 3.19
CA GLN A 96 18.32 -13.49 4.46
C GLN A 96 17.48 -12.84 5.56
N GLN A 97 16.88 -11.67 5.30
CA GLN A 97 16.08 -10.93 6.29
C GLN A 97 14.85 -11.71 6.74
N LEU A 98 14.19 -12.44 5.84
CA LEU A 98 12.99 -13.22 6.14
C LEU A 98 13.28 -14.67 6.56
N ALA A 99 14.57 -15.07 6.62
CA ALA A 99 15.01 -16.43 6.88
C ALA A 99 14.29 -17.48 6.00
N LEU A 100 14.20 -17.20 4.71
CA LEU A 100 13.54 -18.07 3.72
C LEU A 100 14.55 -18.76 2.82
N SER A 101 14.22 -19.98 2.41
CA SER A 101 14.87 -20.61 1.25
C SER A 101 14.36 -20.02 -0.06
N GLU A 102 15.17 -20.12 -1.12
CA GLU A 102 14.83 -19.60 -2.45
C GLU A 102 13.49 -20.16 -2.99
N ARG A 103 13.27 -21.47 -2.84
CA ARG A 103 12.00 -22.11 -3.25
C ARG A 103 10.79 -21.59 -2.46
N GLN A 104 10.95 -21.32 -1.16
CA GLN A 104 9.89 -20.73 -0.35
C GLN A 104 9.61 -19.31 -0.79
N TYR A 105 10.64 -18.50 -0.98
CA TYR A 105 10.51 -17.12 -1.47
C TYR A 105 9.73 -17.05 -2.78
N TYR A 106 10.12 -17.79 -3.82
CA TYR A 106 9.41 -17.71 -5.08
C TYR A 106 7.96 -18.17 -4.96
N ARG A 107 7.68 -19.23 -4.18
CA ARG A 107 6.30 -19.69 -3.98
C ARG A 107 5.45 -18.64 -3.25
N GLU A 108 5.98 -18.02 -2.20
CA GLU A 108 5.26 -16.98 -1.46
C GLU A 108 5.16 -15.68 -2.28
N LEU A 109 6.18 -15.31 -3.06
CA LEU A 109 6.13 -14.16 -3.98
C LEU A 109 5.05 -14.35 -5.06
N GLN A 110 4.99 -15.53 -5.68
CA GLN A 110 3.93 -15.84 -6.65
C GLN A 110 2.54 -15.71 -6.01
N ARG A 111 2.38 -16.22 -4.78
CA ARG A 111 1.14 -16.06 -4.02
C ARG A 111 0.84 -14.59 -3.70
N ALA A 112 1.84 -13.80 -3.33
CA ALA A 112 1.68 -12.39 -3.00
C ALA A 112 1.22 -11.59 -4.23
N ILE A 113 1.84 -11.83 -5.39
CA ILE A 113 1.45 -11.20 -6.66
C ILE A 113 0.03 -11.62 -7.04
N TRP A 114 -0.32 -12.90 -6.90
CA TRP A 114 -1.67 -13.37 -7.17
C TRP A 114 -2.71 -12.63 -6.32
N ILE A 115 -2.53 -12.56 -4.99
CA ILE A 115 -3.47 -11.84 -4.09
C ILE A 115 -3.53 -10.36 -4.46
N LEU A 116 -2.39 -9.71 -4.68
CA LEU A 116 -2.35 -8.31 -5.06
C LEU A 116 -3.11 -8.07 -6.37
N SER A 117 -2.97 -8.97 -7.34
CA SER A 117 -3.68 -8.91 -8.61
C SER A 117 -5.20 -9.02 -8.43
N GLN A 118 -5.68 -9.87 -7.52
CA GLN A 118 -7.11 -9.91 -7.18
C GLN A 118 -7.61 -8.57 -6.65
N LEU A 119 -6.89 -7.98 -5.68
CA LEU A 119 -7.27 -6.71 -5.06
C LEU A 119 -7.26 -5.54 -6.06
N LEU A 120 -6.26 -5.50 -6.94
CA LEU A 120 -6.17 -4.48 -7.99
C LEU A 120 -7.27 -4.65 -9.04
N TRP A 121 -7.60 -5.89 -9.41
CA TRP A 121 -8.66 -6.17 -10.38
C TRP A 121 -10.03 -5.74 -9.84
N GLU A 122 -10.32 -6.04 -8.57
CA GLU A 122 -11.51 -5.56 -7.87
C GLU A 122 -11.55 -4.03 -7.83
N HIS A 123 -10.44 -3.37 -7.47
CA HIS A 123 -10.34 -1.91 -7.47
C HIS A 123 -10.64 -1.29 -8.84
N ILE A 124 -10.10 -1.87 -9.92
CA ILE A 124 -10.34 -1.42 -11.29
C ILE A 124 -11.82 -1.60 -11.66
N ALA A 125 -12.42 -2.75 -11.32
CA ALA A 125 -13.82 -3.03 -11.62
C ALA A 125 -14.77 -2.03 -10.93
N HIS A 126 -14.52 -1.69 -9.66
CA HIS A 126 -15.32 -0.70 -8.93
C HIS A 126 -15.15 0.72 -9.47
N THR A 127 -13.94 1.09 -9.90
CA THR A 127 -13.65 2.44 -10.41
C THR A 127 -14.22 2.64 -11.82
N GLN A 128 -14.26 1.58 -12.65
CA GLN A 128 -14.79 1.64 -14.02
C GLN A 128 -16.30 1.35 -14.10
N GLY A 129 -16.87 0.63 -13.12
CA GLY A 129 -18.26 0.18 -13.10
C GLY A 129 -19.31 1.20 -12.65
N GLY A 130 -19.12 2.49 -12.94
CA GLY A 130 -20.01 3.59 -12.51
C GLY A 130 -21.46 3.60 -13.06
N LEU A 131 -22.03 2.47 -13.49
CA LEU A 131 -23.43 2.36 -13.94
C LEU A 131 -24.09 1.08 -13.38
N GLU A 132 -25.00 1.31 -12.43
CA GLU A 132 -26.03 0.43 -11.82
C GLU A 132 -25.59 -0.71 -10.85
N PRO A 133 -25.92 -0.58 -9.54
CA PRO A 133 -25.83 -1.69 -8.60
C PRO A 133 -27.08 -2.58 -8.72
N THR A 134 -26.97 -3.69 -9.41
CA THR A 134 -27.84 -4.84 -9.14
C THR A 134 -27.04 -5.91 -8.40
N HIS A 135 -26.85 -5.71 -7.11
CA HIS A 135 -26.84 -6.83 -6.16
C HIS A 135 -27.38 -6.36 -4.82
N SER A 136 -28.51 -6.99 -4.48
CA SER A 136 -29.23 -6.91 -3.21
C SER A 136 -28.27 -7.25 -2.06
N GLY A 137 -27.99 -6.25 -1.22
CA GLY A 137 -27.07 -6.39 -0.10
C GLY A 137 -26.54 -5.04 0.39
N SER A 138 -27.44 -4.07 0.57
CA SER A 138 -27.27 -2.77 1.24
C SER A 138 -25.91 -2.54 1.94
N ILE A 139 -24.96 -1.96 1.23
CA ILE A 139 -23.99 -1.00 1.79
C ILE A 139 -24.08 0.21 0.86
N SER A 140 -24.73 1.27 1.36
CA SER A 140 -24.96 2.50 0.58
C SER A 140 -23.61 3.11 0.22
N VAL A 141 -23.47 3.57 -1.03
CA VAL A 141 -22.29 4.32 -1.53
C VAL A 141 -21.93 5.50 -0.61
N GLN A 142 -22.90 6.05 0.14
CA GLN A 142 -22.66 7.06 1.17
C GLN A 142 -21.89 6.50 2.38
N SER A 143 -22.19 5.28 2.83
CA SER A 143 -21.47 4.62 3.94
C SER A 143 -20.06 4.19 3.56
N GLU A 144 -19.77 4.02 2.26
CA GLU A 144 -18.44 3.66 1.76
C GLU A 144 -17.54 4.88 1.55
N ILE A 145 -18.12 6.01 1.10
CA ILE A 145 -17.45 7.32 1.13
C ILE A 145 -17.17 7.72 2.59
N GLU A 146 -18.14 7.53 3.50
CA GLU A 146 -17.94 7.79 4.94
C GLU A 146 -16.90 6.83 5.55
N ARG A 147 -16.78 5.59 5.08
CA ARG A 147 -15.68 4.67 5.44
C ARG A 147 -14.34 5.04 4.83
N ALA A 148 -14.31 5.56 3.60
CA ALA A 148 -13.09 6.06 2.96
C ALA A 148 -12.60 7.33 3.66
N TYR A 149 -13.51 8.18 4.15
CA TYR A 149 -13.20 9.28 5.06
C TYR A 149 -12.82 8.83 6.47
N GLN A 150 -13.38 7.72 6.99
CA GLN A 150 -12.96 7.14 8.29
C GLN A 150 -11.64 6.35 8.23
N LEU A 151 -11.30 5.74 7.08
CA LEU A 151 -10.00 5.11 6.82
C LEU A 151 -8.94 6.12 6.39
N ALA A 152 -9.34 7.25 5.80
CA ALA A 152 -8.62 8.51 5.93
C ALA A 152 -8.79 9.07 7.34
N SER A 153 -8.57 8.25 8.37
CA SER A 153 -8.05 8.77 9.62
C SER A 153 -6.67 9.29 9.30
N ALA A 154 -6.61 10.50 8.75
CA ALA A 154 -5.63 11.45 9.19
C ALA A 154 -5.76 11.43 10.72
N VAL A 155 -4.92 10.62 11.35
CA VAL A 155 -4.65 10.80 12.77
C VAL A 155 -4.14 12.23 12.79
N GLU A 156 -4.99 13.17 13.24
CA GLU A 156 -4.61 14.53 13.58
C GLU A 156 -3.55 14.40 14.66
N THR A 157 -2.32 14.15 14.22
CA THR A 157 -1.18 13.99 15.09
C THR A 157 -0.81 15.41 15.41
N ASN A 158 -1.20 15.85 16.60
CA ASN A 158 -0.74 17.11 17.11
C ASN A 158 0.79 17.02 17.21
N LEU A 159 1.46 17.63 16.24
CA LEU A 159 2.90 17.56 16.06
C LEU A 159 3.63 18.07 17.30
N ALA A 160 3.07 19.08 17.99
CA ALA A 160 3.61 19.58 19.24
C ALA A 160 3.56 18.50 20.34
N THR A 161 2.43 17.79 20.47
CA THR A 161 2.30 16.71 21.46
C THR A 161 3.21 15.52 21.15
N PHE A 162 3.33 15.15 19.87
CA PHE A 162 4.22 14.06 19.45
C PHE A 162 5.70 14.41 19.69
N ILE A 163 6.14 15.60 19.29
CA ILE A 163 7.51 16.08 19.52
C ILE A 163 7.80 16.17 21.02
N ALA A 164 6.86 16.66 21.84
CA ALA A 164 7.02 16.67 23.29
C ALA A 164 7.22 15.26 23.88
N THR A 165 6.48 14.27 23.38
CA THR A 165 6.58 12.87 23.83
C THR A 165 7.93 12.25 23.46
N VAL A 166 8.41 12.53 22.24
CA VAL A 166 9.73 12.07 21.78
C VAL A 166 10.83 12.73 22.61
N LEU A 167 10.78 14.05 22.80
CA LEU A 167 11.74 14.80 23.63
C LEU A 167 11.79 14.28 25.08
N HIS A 168 10.64 13.96 25.66
CA HIS A 168 10.59 13.37 26.99
C HIS A 168 11.26 12.00 27.05
N SER A 169 11.04 11.16 26.02
CA SER A 169 11.58 9.80 25.96
C SER A 169 13.11 9.79 25.77
N ILE A 170 13.67 10.77 25.04
CA ILE A 170 15.12 10.87 24.82
C ILE A 170 15.84 11.72 25.87
N GLY A 171 15.11 12.41 26.76
CA GLY A 171 15.67 13.25 27.82
C GLY A 171 16.69 12.54 28.71
N PRO A 172 16.40 11.34 29.25
CA PRO A 172 17.37 10.59 30.06
C PRO A 172 18.66 10.24 29.29
N LEU A 173 18.54 10.00 27.98
CA LEU A 173 19.68 9.68 27.11
C LEU A 173 20.51 10.94 26.79
N ALA A 174 19.86 12.09 26.63
CA ALA A 174 20.48 13.38 26.39
C ALA A 174 21.27 13.87 27.62
N GLU A 175 20.72 13.72 28.83
CA GLU A 175 21.41 14.01 30.09
C GLU A 175 22.64 13.14 30.29
N GLN A 176 22.54 11.84 30.00
CA GLN A 176 23.65 10.91 30.12
C GLN A 176 24.85 11.29 29.24
N HIS A 177 24.61 11.96 28.10
CA HIS A 177 25.64 12.37 27.15
C HIS A 177 25.94 13.88 27.19
N GLY A 178 25.32 14.63 28.11
CA GLY A 178 25.53 16.07 28.27
C GLY A 178 25.08 16.91 27.07
N VAL A 179 24.11 16.43 26.29
CA VAL A 179 23.60 17.11 25.09
C VAL A 179 22.25 17.76 25.41
N ILE A 180 22.05 18.99 24.94
CA ILE A 180 20.77 19.71 25.08
C ILE A 180 20.02 19.63 23.75
N VAL A 181 18.80 19.09 23.78
CA VAL A 181 17.92 19.03 22.61
C VAL A 181 16.88 20.14 22.73
N GLN A 182 16.84 21.04 21.74
CA GLN A 182 15.83 22.09 21.63
C GLN A 182 14.98 21.85 20.39
N SER A 183 13.68 22.13 20.49
CA SER A 183 12.76 22.08 19.35
C SER A 183 12.03 23.41 19.27
N ASP A 184 12.04 24.01 18.09
CA ASP A 184 11.27 25.19 17.73
C ASP A 184 10.17 24.74 16.77
N VAL A 185 8.94 24.64 17.28
CA VAL A 185 7.77 24.24 16.49
C VAL A 185 6.81 25.42 16.51
N ALA A 186 6.75 26.16 15.41
CA ALA A 186 5.76 27.20 15.19
C ALA A 186 4.37 26.57 15.02
N ASP A 187 3.35 27.18 15.64
CA ASP A 187 1.96 26.70 15.75
C ASP A 187 1.29 26.38 14.37
N PRO A 188 0.31 25.45 14.31
CA PRO A 188 0.02 24.65 13.13
C PRO A 188 -0.98 25.33 12.20
N ALA A 189 -0.52 25.79 11.04
CA ALA A 189 -1.42 26.05 9.92
C ALA A 189 -1.80 24.71 9.30
N ILE A 190 -3.05 24.30 9.52
CA ILE A 190 -3.73 23.17 8.87
C ILE A 190 -3.62 23.36 7.34
N ILE A 191 -2.89 22.48 6.66
CA ILE A 191 -2.89 22.42 5.20
C ILE A 191 -4.01 21.44 4.79
N VAL A 192 -5.17 21.98 4.43
CA VAL A 192 -6.18 21.23 3.67
C VAL A 192 -5.78 21.31 2.20
N ASN A 193 -5.44 20.17 1.59
CA ASN A 193 -5.26 20.10 0.14
C ASN A 193 -6.55 19.54 -0.49
N ILE A 194 -7.11 20.30 -1.43
CA ILE A 194 -8.36 20.01 -2.17
C ILE A 194 -8.08 19.03 -3.29
#